data_AF-A0A9P6SRB0-F1
#
_entry.id   AF-A0A9P6SRB0-F1
#
_cell.length_a   1.000
_cell.length_b   1.000
_cell.length_c   1.000
_cell.angle_alpha   90.00
_cell.angle_beta   90.00
_cell.angle_gamma   90.00
#
_symmetry.space_group_name_H-M   'P 1'
#
loop_
_entity.id
_entity.type
_entity.pdbx_description
1 polymer ?
#
loop_
_entity_poly.entity_id
_entity_poly.type
_entity_poly.pdbx_seq_one_letter_code
_entity_poly.pdbx_strand_id
1 'polypeptide(L)'
;MHFKEFDAFPKVESGFIKRTGTGGILTLIVSVILCVLVVGEIRDYMTLRNDYKFLVDPLVNHELQINLDITIATPCDVITVDLRDIADVQLRLTDKVHKIPTEFTLRTSFQSENMRKQPLNVQKLIRAAGRTAAVQQAFKQSNKELEACRITGSFEVNKLSGNLHITTFGHGYFGAHVDHN
;
A
#
# COMPACT_ATOMS: atom_id res chain seq x y z
N MET A 1 24.94 29.46 -36.73
CA MET A 1 23.73 28.85 -37.35
C MET A 1 22.75 29.98 -37.61
N HIS A 2 22.48 30.28 -38.88
CA HIS A 2 21.83 31.51 -39.35
C HIS A 2 20.33 31.21 -39.58
N PHE A 3 19.46 31.55 -38.63
CA PHE A 3 18.00 31.36 -38.76
C PHE A 3 17.35 32.59 -39.39
N LYS A 4 17.60 32.83 -40.69
CA LYS A 4 17.02 33.97 -41.43
C LYS A 4 15.87 33.63 -42.39
N GLU A 5 15.51 32.35 -42.54
CA GLU A 5 14.67 31.90 -43.68
C GLU A 5 13.33 31.22 -43.31
N PHE A 6 12.91 31.23 -42.05
CA PHE A 6 11.55 30.80 -41.68
C PHE A 6 10.59 31.99 -41.53
N ASP A 7 10.44 32.79 -42.58
CA ASP A 7 9.46 33.89 -42.62
C ASP A 7 8.56 33.74 -43.85
N ALA A 8 7.34 33.23 -43.63
CA ALA A 8 6.39 32.89 -44.69
C ALA A 8 5.57 34.09 -45.20
N PHE A 9 5.96 35.32 -44.85
CA PHE A 9 5.21 36.54 -45.20
C PHE A 9 6.10 37.64 -45.79
N PRO A 10 5.64 38.35 -46.85
CA PRO A 10 6.37 39.48 -47.42
C PRO A 10 6.49 40.61 -46.40
N LYS A 11 7.72 41.12 -46.21
CA LYS A 11 7.98 42.25 -45.29
C LYS A 11 7.29 43.51 -45.82
N VAL A 12 6.45 44.13 -44.98
CA VAL A 12 5.80 45.40 -45.28
C VAL A 12 6.79 46.58 -45.31
N GLU A 13 6.52 47.60 -46.11
CA GLU A 13 7.38 48.79 -46.27
C GLU A 13 7.53 49.57 -44.95
N SER A 14 8.74 50.12 -44.72
CA SER A 14 9.14 50.75 -43.45
C SER A 14 8.30 51.96 -43.04
N GLY A 15 7.58 52.59 -43.98
CA GLY A 15 6.69 53.73 -43.73
C GLY A 15 5.36 53.39 -43.06
N PHE A 16 4.92 52.12 -43.10
CA PHE A 16 3.63 51.68 -42.53
C PHE A 16 3.78 50.93 -41.20
N ILE A 17 4.99 50.86 -40.64
CA ILE A 17 5.30 50.13 -39.40
C ILE A 17 5.31 51.10 -38.22
N LYS A 18 4.18 51.23 -37.52
CA LYS A 18 4.15 51.95 -36.23
C LYS A 18 4.75 51.07 -35.13
N ARG A 19 6.05 51.22 -34.87
CA ARG A 19 6.72 50.57 -33.73
C ARG A 19 6.36 51.27 -32.42
N THR A 20 5.40 50.73 -31.69
CA THR A 20 5.06 51.19 -30.33
C THR A 20 5.83 50.37 -29.29
N GLY A 21 6.80 50.97 -28.59
CA GLY A 21 7.59 50.33 -27.53
C GLY A 21 6.74 49.84 -26.34
N THR A 22 5.61 50.50 -26.09
CA THR A 22 4.60 50.11 -25.10
C THR A 22 3.92 48.78 -25.44
N GLY A 23 3.72 48.47 -26.73
CA GLY A 23 3.15 47.20 -27.17
C GLY A 23 4.07 46.01 -26.87
N GLY A 24 5.39 46.19 -27.01
CA GLY A 24 6.39 45.17 -26.67
C GLY A 24 6.42 44.84 -25.17
N ILE A 25 6.35 45.86 -24.31
CA ILE A 25 6.29 45.67 -22.85
C ILE A 25 5.04 44.89 -22.45
N LEU A 26 3.89 45.24 -23.04
CA LEU A 26 2.64 44.51 -22.79
C LEU A 26 2.76 43.03 -23.18
N THR A 27 3.35 42.73 -24.34
CA THR A 27 3.56 41.34 -24.76
C THR A 27 4.50 40.56 -23.84
N LEU A 28 5.52 41.23 -23.26
CA LEU A 28 6.44 40.60 -22.31
C LEU A 28 5.71 40.25 -21.00
N ILE A 29 4.91 41.18 -20.47
CA ILE A 29 4.10 40.95 -19.26
C ILE A 29 3.14 39.78 -19.48
N VAL A 30 2.42 39.76 -20.60
CA VAL A 30 1.48 38.68 -20.92
C VAL A 30 2.20 37.34 -21.07
N SER A 31 3.35 37.32 -21.74
CA SER A 31 4.18 36.11 -21.89
C SER A 31 4.64 35.55 -20.55
N VAL A 32 5.07 36.40 -19.61
CA VAL A 32 5.47 35.98 -18.26
C VAL A 32 4.30 35.37 -17.51
N ILE A 33 3.13 36.01 -17.56
CA ILE A 33 1.91 35.49 -16.90
C ILE A 33 1.54 34.11 -17.47
N LEU A 34 1.54 33.96 -18.79
CA LEU A 34 1.27 32.68 -19.45
C LEU A 34 2.27 31.60 -19.02
N CYS A 35 3.56 31.94 -18.94
CA CYS A 35 4.60 31.00 -18.52
C CYS A 35 4.39 30.52 -17.08
N VAL A 36 4.01 31.41 -16.16
CA VAL A 36 3.69 31.06 -14.77
C VAL A 36 2.49 30.13 -14.69
N LEU A 37 1.42 30.42 -15.45
CA LEU A 37 0.23 29.57 -15.50
C LEU A 37 0.53 28.16 -16.02
N VAL A 38 1.31 28.07 -17.11
CA VAL A 38 1.73 26.78 -17.70
C VAL A 38 2.54 25.96 -16.70
N VAL A 39 3.48 26.58 -15.98
CA VAL A 39 4.24 25.88 -14.93
C VAL A 39 3.34 25.43 -13.79
N GLY A 40 2.31 26.21 -13.42
CA GLY A 40 1.30 25.85 -12.43
C GLY A 40 0.52 24.60 -12.83
N GLU A 41 -0.05 24.59 -14.03
CA GLU A 41 -0.79 23.45 -14.58
C GLU A 41 0.09 22.21 -14.71
N ILE A 42 1.34 22.35 -15.17
CA ILE A 42 2.28 21.23 -15.25
C ILE A 42 2.54 20.62 -13.86
N ARG A 43 2.64 21.46 -12.82
CA ARG A 43 2.82 20.98 -11.44
C ARG A 43 1.58 20.25 -10.91
N ASP A 44 0.37 20.77 -11.15
CA ASP A 44 -0.87 20.09 -10.74
C ASP A 44 -1.08 18.79 -11.53
N TYR A 45 -0.79 18.79 -12.84
CA TYR A 45 -0.84 17.59 -13.67
C TYR A 45 0.14 16.50 -13.22
N MET A 46 1.35 16.89 -12.79
CA MET A 46 2.31 15.95 -12.19
C MET A 46 1.92 15.48 -10.78
N THR A 47 0.92 16.11 -10.16
CA THR A 47 0.43 15.71 -8.84
C THR A 47 -0.55 14.55 -8.98
N LEU A 48 -0.16 13.40 -8.45
CA LEU A 48 -1.00 12.20 -8.45
C LEU A 48 -2.20 12.40 -7.51
N ARG A 49 -3.42 12.48 -8.07
CA ARG A 49 -4.68 12.38 -7.30
C ARG A 49 -5.24 10.96 -7.41
N ASN A 50 -5.55 10.35 -6.27
CA ASN A 50 -6.18 9.03 -6.21
C ASN A 50 -7.69 9.21 -6.04
N ASP A 51 -8.47 8.88 -7.07
CA ASP A 51 -9.93 8.89 -7.01
C ASP A 51 -10.46 7.48 -6.70
N TYR A 52 -11.10 7.33 -5.55
CA TYR A 52 -11.75 6.07 -5.15
C TYR A 52 -13.21 6.11 -5.61
N LYS A 53 -13.58 5.19 -6.52
CA LYS A 53 -14.95 5.03 -7.01
C LYS A 53 -15.55 3.77 -6.42
N PHE A 54 -16.76 3.89 -5.87
CA PHE A 54 -17.54 2.75 -5.42
C PHE A 54 -18.30 2.18 -6.61
N LEU A 55 -18.11 0.89 -6.86
CA LEU A 55 -18.84 0.12 -7.87
C LEU A 55 -19.62 -0.97 -7.16
N VAL A 56 -20.81 -1.28 -7.66
CA VAL A 56 -21.54 -2.46 -7.21
C VAL A 56 -20.80 -3.69 -7.73
N ASP A 57 -20.51 -4.66 -6.85
CA ASP A 57 -19.87 -5.91 -7.22
C ASP A 57 -20.87 -6.81 -7.97
N PRO A 58 -20.69 -7.08 -9.28
CA PRO A 58 -21.59 -7.95 -10.03
C PRO A 58 -21.27 -9.44 -9.81
N LEU A 59 -20.10 -9.78 -9.27
CA LEU A 59 -19.70 -11.16 -9.00
C LEU A 59 -20.11 -11.55 -7.58
N VAL A 60 -21.29 -12.16 -7.47
CA VAL A 60 -21.69 -12.88 -6.26
C VAL A 60 -20.95 -14.22 -6.21
N ASN A 61 -19.63 -14.18 -5.98
CA ASN A 61 -18.88 -15.39 -5.62
C ASN A 61 -19.28 -15.79 -4.21
N HIS A 62 -19.68 -17.04 -4.04
CA HIS A 62 -20.09 -17.58 -2.74
C HIS A 62 -18.91 -17.91 -1.82
N GLU A 63 -17.70 -18.06 -2.39
CA GLU A 63 -16.47 -18.38 -1.68
C GLU A 63 -15.46 -17.23 -1.76
N LEU A 64 -14.69 -17.06 -0.70
CA LEU A 64 -13.67 -16.06 -0.50
C LEU A 64 -12.40 -16.74 0.02
N GLN A 65 -11.30 -16.56 -0.70
CA GLN A 65 -9.98 -16.98 -0.23
C GLN A 65 -9.39 -15.92 0.71
N ILE A 66 -9.15 -16.28 1.96
CA ILE A 66 -8.48 -15.43 2.95
C ILE A 66 -7.01 -15.87 3.03
N ASN A 67 -6.11 -14.90 2.86
CA ASN A 67 -4.67 -15.08 3.07
C ASN A 67 -4.31 -14.49 4.43
N LEU A 68 -3.80 -15.33 5.34
CA LEU A 68 -3.45 -14.97 6.70
C LEU A 68 -1.94 -15.10 6.90
N ASP A 69 -1.29 -14.06 7.40
CA ASP A 69 0.10 -14.07 7.87
C ASP A 69 0.22 -13.14 9.08
N ILE A 70 0.18 -13.71 10.28
CA ILE A 70 0.20 -12.97 11.54
C ILE A 70 1.16 -13.66 12.52
N THR A 71 1.92 -12.87 13.28
CA THR A 71 2.75 -13.37 14.38
C THR A 71 2.19 -12.90 15.72
N ILE A 72 2.02 -13.84 16.65
CA ILE A 72 1.44 -13.61 17.99
C ILE A 72 2.50 -13.97 19.03
N ALA A 73 2.64 -13.14 20.08
CA ALA A 73 3.55 -13.35 21.21
C ALA A 73 3.06 -14.43 22.18
N THR A 74 2.78 -15.62 21.66
CA THR A 74 2.35 -16.81 22.41
C THR A 74 2.91 -18.07 21.73
N PRO A 75 3.23 -19.14 22.47
CA PRO A 75 3.75 -20.38 21.88
C PRO A 75 2.70 -21.08 21.00
N CYS A 76 3.15 -21.74 19.92
CA CYS A 76 2.24 -22.33 18.93
C CYS A 76 1.36 -23.47 19.47
N ASP A 77 1.84 -24.20 20.48
CA ASP A 77 1.18 -25.39 21.02
C ASP A 77 -0.13 -25.05 21.73
N VAL A 78 -0.29 -23.80 22.20
CA VAL A 78 -1.45 -23.39 22.99
C VAL A 78 -2.45 -22.56 22.21
N ILE A 79 -2.21 -22.28 20.93
CA ILE A 79 -3.05 -21.40 20.12
C ILE A 79 -4.04 -22.21 19.29
N THR A 80 -5.26 -21.72 19.18
CA THR A 80 -6.32 -22.23 18.31
C THR A 80 -6.81 -21.12 17.40
N VAL A 81 -7.15 -21.49 16.16
CA VAL A 81 -7.68 -20.58 15.15
C VAL A 81 -9.00 -21.15 14.66
N ASP A 82 -10.07 -20.39 14.88
CA ASP A 82 -11.43 -20.77 14.56
C ASP A 82 -12.14 -19.63 13.83
N LEU A 83 -12.96 -19.97 12.84
CA LEU A 83 -13.77 -19.00 12.09
C LEU A 83 -15.25 -19.31 12.29
N ARG A 84 -16.04 -18.28 12.61
CA ARG A 84 -17.49 -18.37 12.79
C ARG A 84 -18.21 -17.35 11.92
N ASP A 85 -19.13 -17.85 11.12
CA ASP A 85 -19.96 -17.07 10.19
C ASP A 85 -21.32 -16.71 10.83
N ILE A 86 -22.04 -15.73 10.29
CA ILE A 86 -23.47 -15.47 10.60
C ILE A 86 -24.36 -16.70 10.37
N ALA A 87 -23.95 -17.63 9.52
CA ALA A 87 -24.63 -18.92 9.33
C ALA A 87 -24.38 -19.91 10.50
N ASP A 88 -23.69 -19.48 11.55
CA ASP A 88 -23.30 -20.26 12.73
C ASP A 88 -22.44 -21.51 12.44
N VAL A 89 -21.81 -21.54 11.26
CA VAL A 89 -20.87 -22.60 10.90
C VAL A 89 -19.51 -22.28 11.52
N GLN A 90 -19.03 -23.16 12.41
CA GLN A 90 -17.68 -23.10 12.95
C GLN A 90 -16.72 -23.92 12.08
N LEU A 91 -15.76 -23.25 11.45
CA LEU A 91 -14.65 -23.88 10.75
C LEU A 91 -13.42 -23.86 11.65
N ARG A 92 -12.99 -25.04 12.11
CA ARG A 92 -11.73 -25.21 12.84
C ARG A 92 -10.58 -25.12 11.83
N LEU A 93 -9.88 -23.98 11.81
CA LEU A 93 -8.79 -23.72 10.87
C LEU A 93 -7.43 -24.13 11.42
N THR A 94 -7.37 -24.53 12.69
CA THR A 94 -6.14 -24.97 13.39
C THR A 94 -5.32 -25.98 12.59
N ASP A 95 -5.95 -26.94 11.90
CA ASP A 95 -5.26 -27.98 11.12
C ASP A 95 -4.96 -27.55 9.66
N LYS A 96 -5.60 -26.49 9.18
CA LYS A 96 -5.42 -25.95 7.81
C LYS A 96 -4.38 -24.84 7.73
N VAL A 97 -3.98 -24.27 8.87
CA VAL A 97 -2.99 -23.19 8.94
C VAL A 97 -1.66 -23.71 9.46
N HIS A 98 -0.57 -23.23 8.88
CA HIS A 98 0.76 -23.57 9.36
C HIS A 98 1.13 -22.67 10.55
N LYS A 99 1.50 -23.30 11.66
CA LYS A 99 2.00 -22.64 12.86
C LYS A 99 3.50 -22.85 12.94
N ILE A 100 4.26 -21.75 12.88
CA ILE A 100 5.72 -21.77 12.89
C ILE A 100 6.20 -21.05 14.15
N PRO A 101 6.96 -21.69 15.04
CA PRO A 101 7.53 -21.02 16.21
C PRO A 101 8.57 -19.99 15.75
N THR A 102 8.50 -18.78 16.27
CA THR A 102 9.29 -17.61 15.84
C THR A 102 9.59 -16.69 17.03
N GLU A 103 10.53 -15.77 16.84
CA GLU A 103 10.76 -14.65 17.77
C GLU A 103 9.72 -13.55 17.55
N PHE A 104 9.20 -12.94 18.63
CA PHE A 104 8.35 -11.76 18.55
C PHE A 104 9.20 -10.49 18.49
N THR A 105 9.34 -9.88 17.30
CA THR A 105 10.04 -8.61 17.16
C THR A 105 9.06 -7.43 17.13
N LEU A 106 9.00 -6.63 18.19
CA LEU A 106 8.18 -5.41 18.28
C LEU A 106 8.57 -4.30 17.28
N ARG A 107 9.75 -4.39 16.64
CA ARG A 107 10.24 -3.34 15.73
C ARG A 107 9.44 -3.20 14.43
N THR A 108 8.68 -4.22 14.03
CA THR A 108 7.87 -4.21 12.79
C THR A 108 6.45 -3.68 12.98
N SER A 109 5.90 -3.64 14.20
CA SER A 109 4.52 -3.18 14.45
C SER A 109 4.39 -1.65 14.53
N PHE A 110 5.33 -0.97 15.20
CA PHE A 110 5.31 0.50 15.34
C PHE A 110 5.72 1.27 14.07
N GLN A 111 6.41 0.64 13.13
CA GLN A 111 6.74 1.26 11.83
C GLN A 111 5.51 1.35 10.90
N SER A 112 4.44 0.62 11.20
CA SER A 112 3.24 0.53 10.36
C SER A 112 2.28 1.71 10.51
N GLU A 113 2.25 2.35 11.69
CA GLU A 113 1.35 3.49 11.94
C GLU A 113 1.73 4.73 11.12
N ASN A 114 3.04 4.94 10.89
CA ASN A 114 3.54 5.96 9.97
C ASN A 114 3.49 5.55 8.48
N MET A 115 3.23 4.28 8.18
CA MET A 115 3.14 3.77 6.80
C MET A 115 1.70 3.79 6.25
N ARG A 116 0.68 3.65 7.12
CA ARG A 116 -0.75 3.73 6.73
C ARG A 116 -1.17 5.09 6.16
N LYS A 117 -0.41 6.16 6.39
CA LYS A 117 -0.70 7.51 5.85
C LYS A 117 -0.06 7.79 4.49
N GLN A 118 0.73 6.88 3.91
CA GLN A 118 1.31 7.07 2.58
C GLN A 118 0.50 6.35 1.52
N PRO A 119 0.05 7.03 0.44
CA PRO A 119 -0.52 6.32 -0.71
C PRO A 119 0.54 5.37 -1.27
N LEU A 120 0.21 4.08 -1.34
CA LEU A 120 1.12 3.04 -1.82
C LEU A 120 1.50 3.33 -3.28
N ASN A 121 2.73 3.82 -3.49
CA ASN A 121 3.30 3.96 -4.82
C ASN A 121 3.96 2.63 -5.22
N VAL A 122 3.37 1.95 -6.21
CA VAL A 122 3.80 0.62 -6.70
C VAL A 122 5.30 0.58 -7.03
N GLN A 123 5.87 1.67 -7.56
CA GLN A 123 7.29 1.72 -7.91
C GLN A 123 8.22 1.74 -6.68
N LYS A 124 7.79 2.39 -5.59
CA LYS A 124 8.54 2.38 -4.32
C LYS A 124 8.49 1.01 -3.66
N LEU A 125 7.36 0.31 -3.76
CA LEU A 125 7.20 -1.06 -3.25
C LEU A 125 8.12 -2.04 -3.99
N ILE A 126 8.17 -2.00 -5.32
CA ILE A 126 9.05 -2.88 -6.12
C ILE A 126 10.54 -2.61 -5.81
N ARG A 127 10.94 -1.33 -5.69
CA ARG A 127 12.31 -0.97 -5.31
C ARG A 127 12.67 -1.37 -3.87
N ALA A 128 11.71 -1.29 -2.94
CA ALA A 128 11.89 -1.74 -1.57
C ALA A 128 11.96 -3.28 -1.48
N ALA A 129 11.12 -3.99 -2.25
CA ALA A 129 11.13 -5.45 -2.35
C ALA A 129 12.48 -5.99 -2.88
N GLY A 130 13.08 -5.28 -3.85
CA GLY A 130 14.43 -5.60 -4.34
C GLY A 130 15.53 -5.41 -3.29
N ARG A 131 15.33 -4.55 -2.29
CA ARG A 131 16.27 -4.34 -1.17
C ARG A 131 16.06 -5.33 -0.02
N THR A 132 14.84 -5.77 0.24
CA THR A 132 14.53 -6.71 1.31
C THR A 132 15.09 -8.11 1.07
N ALA A 133 15.34 -8.51 -0.17
CA ALA A 133 16.03 -9.76 -0.50
C ALA A 133 17.46 -9.83 0.09
N ALA A 134 18.14 -8.69 0.23
CA ALA A 134 19.45 -8.60 0.88
C ALA A 134 19.36 -8.61 2.42
N VAL A 135 18.20 -8.24 2.99
CA VAL A 135 17.96 -8.18 4.45
C VAL A 135 17.63 -9.57 5.03
N GLN A 136 17.08 -10.48 4.21
CA GLN A 136 16.76 -11.85 4.64
C GLN A 136 18.00 -12.68 5.01
N GLN A 137 19.19 -12.34 4.51
CA GLN A 137 20.43 -13.07 4.81
C GLN A 137 21.04 -12.76 6.19
N ALA A 138 20.48 -11.80 6.95
CA ALA A 138 20.99 -11.42 8.26
C ALA A 138 20.30 -12.12 9.45
N PHE A 139 19.30 -12.98 9.22
CA PHE A 139 18.61 -13.72 10.29
C PHE A 139 19.40 -14.99 10.67
N LYS A 140 20.61 -14.79 11.19
CA LYS A 140 21.48 -15.86 11.70
C LYS A 140 21.07 -16.18 13.14
N GLN A 141 20.19 -17.17 13.27
CA GLN A 141 19.98 -18.07 14.41
C GLN A 141 20.47 -17.54 15.77
N SER A 142 19.63 -16.74 16.42
CA SER A 142 19.75 -16.49 17.85
C SER A 142 19.15 -17.68 18.60
N ASN A 143 19.89 -18.23 19.56
CA ASN A 143 19.44 -19.23 20.53
C ASN A 143 18.48 -18.54 21.53
N LYS A 144 17.38 -18.01 21.01
CA LYS A 144 16.40 -17.23 21.75
C LYS A 144 15.15 -18.07 21.87
N GLU A 145 14.58 -18.07 23.07
CA GLU A 145 13.36 -18.78 23.39
C GLU A 145 12.27 -18.35 22.39
N LEU A 146 11.72 -19.31 21.65
CA LEU A 146 10.72 -19.07 20.61
C LEU A 146 9.37 -18.84 21.28
N GLU A 147 9.19 -17.67 21.89
CA GLU A 147 8.00 -17.31 22.67
C GLU A 147 6.80 -16.90 21.79
N ALA A 148 6.94 -16.97 20.47
CA ALA A 148 5.93 -16.47 19.53
C ALA A 148 5.56 -17.51 18.47
N CYS A 149 4.37 -17.34 17.89
CA CYS A 149 3.86 -18.19 16.84
C CYS A 149 3.45 -17.38 15.62
N ARG A 150 3.98 -17.75 14.46
CA ARG A 150 3.56 -17.23 13.16
C ARG A 150 2.53 -18.18 12.56
N ILE A 151 1.34 -17.66 12.32
CA ILE A 151 0.23 -18.34 11.69
C ILE A 151 0.21 -17.89 10.24
N THR A 152 0.47 -18.81 9.31
CA THR A 152 0.46 -18.55 7.88
C THR A 152 -0.37 -19.58 7.13
N GLY A 153 -1.16 -19.13 6.16
CA GLY A 153 -1.97 -20.01 5.34
C GLY A 153 -2.98 -19.28 4.47
N SER A 154 -3.56 -20.02 3.55
CA SER A 154 -4.65 -19.58 2.69
C SER A 154 -5.78 -20.58 2.79
N PHE A 155 -6.98 -20.09 3.08
CA PHE A 155 -8.16 -20.93 3.25
C PHE A 155 -9.38 -20.29 2.60
N GLU A 156 -10.24 -21.14 2.03
CA GLU A 156 -11.48 -20.73 1.39
C GLU A 156 -12.62 -20.79 2.42
N VAL A 157 -13.38 -19.69 2.49
CA VAL A 157 -14.54 -19.54 3.38
C VAL A 157 -15.72 -18.99 2.60
N ASN A 158 -16.92 -19.10 3.14
CA ASN A 158 -18.07 -18.43 2.55
C ASN A 158 -17.90 -16.91 2.59
N LYS A 159 -18.31 -16.22 1.51
CA LYS A 159 -18.34 -14.76 1.42
C LYS A 159 -19.53 -14.20 2.22
N LEU A 160 -19.51 -14.43 3.52
CA LEU A 160 -20.50 -13.96 4.49
C LEU A 160 -19.81 -13.20 5.61
N SER A 161 -20.61 -12.49 6.41
CA SER A 161 -20.08 -11.79 7.58
C SER A 161 -19.67 -12.81 8.64
N GLY A 162 -18.46 -12.70 9.16
CA GLY A 162 -17.96 -13.64 10.16
C GLY A 162 -16.79 -13.08 10.95
N ASN A 163 -16.43 -13.81 12.00
CA ASN A 163 -15.34 -13.47 12.90
C ASN A 163 -14.28 -14.58 12.87
N LEU A 164 -13.02 -14.18 12.72
CA LEU A 164 -11.86 -15.03 12.94
C LEU A 164 -11.40 -14.85 14.39
N HIS A 165 -11.49 -15.91 15.18
CA HIS A 165 -11.03 -15.93 16.55
C HIS A 165 -9.69 -16.65 16.64
N ILE A 166 -8.74 -16.02 17.34
CA ILE A 166 -7.47 -16.63 17.70
C ILE A 166 -7.39 -16.62 19.21
N THR A 167 -7.42 -17.80 19.82
CA THR A 167 -7.55 -17.97 21.26
C THR A 167 -6.54 -18.97 21.78
N THR A 168 -6.06 -18.76 23.01
CA THR A 168 -5.27 -19.76 23.71
C THR A 168 -6.18 -20.85 24.29
N PHE A 169 -5.66 -22.06 24.51
CA PHE A 169 -6.33 -23.03 25.36
C PHE A 169 -6.49 -22.41 26.76
N GLY A 170 -7.70 -22.52 27.31
CA GLY A 170 -8.07 -22.01 28.63
C GLY A 170 -9.10 -22.93 29.27
N HIS A 171 -9.60 -22.58 30.45
CA HIS A 171 -10.43 -23.44 31.32
C HIS A 171 -11.81 -23.88 30.75
N GLY A 172 -12.07 -23.68 29.45
CA GLY A 172 -13.23 -24.20 28.71
C GLY A 172 -12.88 -25.08 27.49
N TYR A 173 -11.60 -25.27 27.17
CA TYR A 173 -11.13 -26.15 26.11
C TYR A 173 -10.16 -27.16 26.72
N PHE A 174 -10.36 -28.46 26.48
CA PHE A 174 -9.53 -29.56 27.00
C PHE A 174 -8.09 -29.48 26.46
N GLY A 175 -7.27 -28.59 27.02
CA GLY A 175 -5.89 -28.32 26.60
C GLY A 175 -5.01 -27.87 27.77
N ALA A 176 -3.69 -27.85 27.55
CA ALA A 176 -2.69 -27.48 28.55
C ALA A 176 -2.92 -26.04 29.05
N HIS A 177 -2.76 -25.85 30.37
CA HIS A 177 -2.93 -24.56 31.03
C HIS A 177 -1.82 -23.59 30.58
N VAL A 178 -2.20 -22.35 30.22
CA VAL A 178 -1.26 -21.27 29.93
C VAL A 178 -1.05 -20.47 31.21
N ASP A 179 0.19 -20.20 31.59
CA ASP A 179 0.49 -19.39 32.77
C ASP A 179 0.07 -17.93 32.55
N HIS A 180 -0.64 -17.37 33.51
CA HIS A 180 -1.12 -15.99 33.51
C HIS A 180 -0.48 -15.26 34.70
N ASN A 181 0.71 -14.69 34.50
CA ASN A 181 1.38 -13.84 35.49
C ASN A 181 1.50 -12.40 35.01
#